data_AF-A0A6G6IYI1-F1
#
_entry.id   AF-A0A6G6IYI1-F1
#
_cell.length_a   1.000
_cell.length_b   1.000
_cell.length_c   1.000
_cell.angle_alpha   90.00
_cell.angle_beta   90.00
_cell.angle_gamma   90.00
#
_symmetry.space_group_name_H-M   'P 1'
#
loop_
_entity.id
_entity.type
_entity.pdbx_description
1 polymer ?
#
loop_
_entity_poly.entity_id
_entity_poly.type
_entity_poly.pdbx_seq_one_letter_code
_entity_poly.pdbx_strand_id
1 'polypeptide(L)' 'MKGEDVYIRLTDPSGKRREVINHHRVWNRQLFLENQRKQHNKPDKPDENRMVSVATEAEYRQFMGYKEQAA' A
#
# COMPACT_ATOMS: atom_id res chain seq x y z
N MET A 1 17.10 12.43 9.92
CA MET A 1 16.24 11.24 10.12
C MET A 1 16.57 10.23 9.02
N LYS A 2 16.69 8.94 9.34
CA LYS A 2 16.92 7.90 8.32
C LYS A 2 15.57 7.58 7.66
N GLY A 3 15.54 7.50 6.33
CA GLY A 3 14.34 7.03 5.63
C GLY A 3 14.10 5.54 5.91
N GLU A 4 12.83 5.15 5.91
CA GLU A 4 12.37 3.77 6.08
C GLU A 4 11.56 3.34 4.85
N ASP A 5 11.70 2.08 4.44
CA ASP A 5 10.85 1.50 3.41
C ASP A 5 9.52 1.06 4.01
N VAL A 6 8.44 1.44 3.34
CA VAL A 6 7.07 1.07 3.69
C VAL A 6 6.40 0.55 2.44
N TYR A 7 5.84 -0.65 2.54
CA TYR A 7 5.00 -1.24 1.51
C TYR A 7 3.57 -1.19 2.00
N ILE A 8 2.66 -0.69 1.16
CA ILE A 8 1.23 -0.64 1.46
C ILE A 8 0.44 -1.39 0.40
N ARG A 9 -0.62 -2.05 0.82
CA ARG A 9 -1.59 -2.70 -0.04
C ARG A 9 -2.88 -1.89 -0.02
N LEU A 10 -3.43 -1.63 -1.21
CA LEU A 10 -4.73 -0.99 -1.40
C LEU A 10 -5.73 -2.00 -1.95
N THR A 11 -6.70 -2.39 -1.11
CA THR A 11 -7.75 -3.34 -1.47
C THR A 11 -9.09 -2.60 -1.58
N ASP A 12 -9.81 -2.80 -2.68
CA ASP A 12 -11.17 -2.29 -2.84
C ASP A 12 -12.18 -3.32 -2.32
N PRO A 13 -12.91 -3.03 -1.23
CA PRO A 13 -13.86 -3.98 -0.66
C PRO A 13 -15.04 -4.30 -1.58
N SER A 14 -15.32 -3.44 -2.58
CA SER A 14 -16.37 -3.69 -3.57
C SER A 14 -15.93 -4.60 -4.72
N GLY A 15 -14.62 -4.87 -4.86
CA GLY A 15 -14.05 -5.65 -5.95
C GLY A 15 -14.07 -4.95 -7.32
N LYS A 16 -14.56 -3.70 -7.43
CA LYS A 16 -14.61 -2.93 -8.68
C LYS A 16 -13.21 -2.58 -9.20
N ARG A 17 -12.21 -2.52 -8.32
CA ARG A 17 -10.83 -2.14 -8.65
C ARG A 17 -9.85 -3.22 -8.23
N ARG A 18 -8.82 -3.41 -9.06
CA ARG A 18 -7.72 -4.32 -8.76
C ARG A 18 -6.95 -3.87 -7.51
N GLU A 19 -6.56 -4.85 -6.71
CA GLU A 19 -5.61 -4.65 -5.62
C GLU A 19 -4.24 -4.21 -6.15
N VAL A 20 -3.59 -3.30 -5.43
CA VAL A 20 -2.24 -2.83 -5.76
C VAL A 20 -1.35 -2.80 -4.52
N ILE A 21 -0.06 -3.10 -4.68
CA ILE A 21 0.96 -2.94 -3.64
C ILE A 21 1.95 -1.86 -4.09
N ASN A 22 2.14 -0.83 -3.26
CA ASN A 22 3.04 0.29 -3.52
C ASN A 22 4.23 0.29 -2.55
N HIS A 23 5.40 0.71 -3.04
CA HIS A 23 6.60 0.94 -2.24
C HIS A 23 6.84 2.44 -2.04
N HIS A 24 7.15 2.84 -0.80
CA HIS A 24 7.47 4.21 -0.43
C HIS A 24 8.70 4.27 0.47
N ARG A 25 9.52 5.31 0.31
CA ARG A 25 10.59 5.67 1.25
C ARG A 25 10.14 6.89 2.05
N VAL A 26 9.95 6.73 3.35
CA VAL A 26 9.33 7.76 4.22
C VAL A 26 10.18 8.07 5.43
N TRP A 27 9.97 9.24 6.03
CA TRP A 27 10.76 9.67 7.20
C TRP A 27 10.01 9.46 8.52
N ASN A 28 8.69 9.29 8.44
CA ASN A 28 7.83 8.92 9.56
C ASN A 28 6.78 7.92 9.05
N ARG A 29 6.98 6.64 9.37
CA ARG A 29 6.12 5.54 8.96
C ARG A 29 4.69 5.69 9.46
N GLN A 30 4.51 6.08 10.73
CA GLN A 30 3.19 6.16 11.35
C GLN A 30 2.36 7.28 10.72
N LEU A 31 2.92 8.49 10.62
CA LEU A 31 2.24 9.63 10.01
C LEU A 31 1.87 9.35 8.55
N PHE A 32 2.76 8.67 7.81
CA PHE A 32 2.47 8.25 6.45
C PHE A 32 1.26 7.31 6.38
N LEU A 33 1.23 6.24 7.20
CA LEU A 33 0.13 5.27 7.19
C LEU A 33 -1.21 5.91 7.58
N GLU A 34 -1.21 6.82 8.56
CA GLU A 34 -2.40 7.57 8.95
C GLU A 34 -2.92 8.43 7.81
N ASN A 35 -2.04 9.13 7.09
CA ASN A 35 -2.42 9.95 5.94
C ASN A 35 -2.93 9.09 4.77
N GLN A 36 -2.30 7.95 4.49
CA GLN A 36 -2.78 7.03 3.45
C GLN A 36 -4.18 6.51 3.78
N ARG A 37 -4.44 6.14 5.04
CA ARG A 37 -5.77 5.70 5.50
C ARG A 37 -6.81 6.80 5.33
N LYS A 38 -6.51 8.05 5.71
CA LYS A 38 -7.42 9.19 5.53
C LYS A 38 -7.69 9.49 4.05
N GLN A 39 -6.67 9.39 3.20
CA GLN A 39 -6.80 9.69 1.77
C GLN A 39 -7.67 8.67 1.03
N HIS A 40 -7.55 7.38 1.40
CA HIS A 40 -8.22 6.29 0.72
C HIS A 40 -9.53 5.83 1.38
N ASN A 41 -9.79 6.22 2.63
CA ASN A 41 -11.05 5.98 3.32
C ASN A 41 -11.84 7.30 3.45
N LYS A 42 -12.44 7.72 2.33
CA LYS A 42 -13.23 8.95 2.20
C LYS A 42 -14.71 8.64 2.37
N PRO A 43 -15.32 8.95 3.52
CA PRO A 43 -16.72 8.63 3.78
C PRO A 43 -17.70 9.34 2.83
N ASP A 44 -17.30 10.49 2.27
CA ASP A 44 -18.05 11.25 1.27
C ASP A 44 -18.06 10.61 -0.12
N LYS A 45 -17.16 9.65 -0.37
CA LYS A 45 -17.02 8.98 -1.66
C LYS A 45 -16.86 7.46 -1.49
N PRO A 46 -17.93 6.74 -1.14
CA PRO A 46 -17.86 5.31 -0.84
C PRO A 46 -17.36 4.46 -2.03
N ASP A 47 -17.67 4.83 -3.27
CA ASP A 47 -17.15 4.16 -4.47
C ASP A 47 -15.64 4.41 -4.70
N GLU A 48 -15.06 5.42 -4.05
CA GLU A 48 -13.63 5.67 -4.09
C GLU A 48 -12.86 4.95 -2.99
N ASN A 49 -13.54 4.37 -2.01
CA ASN A 49 -12.90 3.79 -0.82
C ASN A 49 -11.98 2.61 -1.14
N ARG A 50 -10.80 2.64 -0.55
CA ARG A 50 -9.86 1.52 -0.52
C ARG A 50 -9.35 1.33 0.91
N MET A 51 -9.23 0.08 1.31
CA MET A 51 -8.59 -0.31 2.55
C MET A 51 -7.08 -0.24 2.39
N VAL A 52 -6.40 0.38 3.36
CA VAL A 52 -4.93 0.49 3.41
C VAL A 52 -4.39 -0.44 4.47
N SER A 53 -3.61 -1.43 4.07
CA SER A 53 -2.86 -2.33 4.97
C SER A 53 -1.36 -2.27 4.68
N VAL A 54 -0.55 -2.68 5.66
CA VAL A 54 0.89 -2.80 5.50
C VAL A 54 1.19 -4.12 4.80
N ALA A 55 2.06 -4.07 3.79
CA ALA A 55 2.62 -5.23 3.11
C ALA A 55 4.12 -5.38 3.44
N THR A 56 4.68 -6.50 3.02
CA THR A 56 6.10 -6.82 3.05
C THR A 56 6.76 -6.52 1.71
N GLU A 57 8.09 -6.41 1.71
CA GLU A 57 8.87 -6.30 0.47
C GLU A 57 8.68 -7.53 -0.43
N ALA A 58 8.60 -8.73 0.16
CA ALA A 58 8.40 -9.97 -0.58
C ALA A 58 7.08 -9.96 -1.36
N GLU A 59 5.97 -9.55 -0.71
CA GLU A 59 4.67 -9.40 -1.36
C GLU A 59 4.70 -8.35 -2.47
N TYR A 60 5.39 -7.23 -2.25
CA TYR A 60 5.58 -6.21 -3.29
C TYR A 60 6.36 -6.76 -4.49
N ARG A 61 7.46 -7.49 -4.26
CA ARG A 61 8.28 -8.07 -5.32
C ARG A 61 7.49 -9.08 -6.14
N GLN A 62 6.71 -9.94 -5.47
CA GLN A 62 5.81 -10.90 -6.11
C GLN A 62 4.72 -10.16 -6.93
N PHE A 63 4.11 -9.11 -6.37
CA PHE A 63 3.10 -8.31 -7.07
C PHE A 63 3.64 -7.64 -8.35
N MET A 64 4.87 -7.13 -8.29
CA MET A 64 5.53 -6.51 -9.44
C MET A 64 5.99 -7.52 -10.50
N GLY A 65 5.87 -8.82 -10.23
CA GLY A 65 6.32 -9.87 -11.15
C GLY A 65 7.84 -9.91 -11.32
N TYR A 66 8.61 -9.47 -10.32
CA TYR A 66 10.05 -9.67 -10.35
C TYR A 66 10.33 -11.17 -10.34
N LYS A 67 11.07 -11.65 -11.35
CA LYS A 67 11.58 -13.02 -11.36
C LYS A 67 12.37 -13.23 -10.07
N GLU A 68 12.05 -14.27 -9.30
CA GLU A 68 12.89 -14.72 -8.20
C GLU A 68 14.30 -14.91 -8.77
N GLN A 69 15.26 -14.08 -8.31
CA GLN A 69 16.66 -14.33 -8.59
C GLN A 69 17.01 -15.59 -7.80
N ALA A 70 17.09 -16.71 -8.51
CA ALA A 70 17.63 -17.95 -7.99
C ALA A 70 19.03 -17.65 -7.43
N ALA A 71 19.21 -17.98 -6.15
CA ALA A 71 20.47 -17.92 -5.43
C ALA A 71 21.49 -18.92 -5.99
#